data_AF-A0A1G3BIZ2-F1
#
_entry.id   AF-A0A1G3BIZ2-F1
#
_cell.length_a   1.000
_cell.length_b   1.000
_cell.length_c   1.000
_cell.angle_alpha   90.00
_cell.angle_beta   90.00
_cell.angle_gamma   90.00
#
_symmetry.space_group_name_H-M   'P 1'
#
loop_
_entity.id
_entity.type
_entity.pdbx_description
1 polymer ?
#
loop_
_entity_poly.entity_id
_entity_poly.type
_entity_poly.pdbx_seq_one_letter_code
_entity_poly.pdbx_strand_id
1 'polypeptide(L)'
;MRELNKANLFELDPGFPERVFDTSLFTGMLLIVCSTALNSINFTLSLAAGVAISLAFCRVSWWSIRRFMQPGLKGQKPAFLLLGIIKYVAMGVALFLLFKHFDVHIVALFVGLSTVQAVITLKLLSLLLVGFLNKSVRVPSVHSRDVF
;
A
#
# COMPACT_ATOMS: atom_id res chain seq x y z
N MET A 1 7.45 24.94 -23.23
CA MET A 1 7.61 23.49 -23.00
C MET A 1 7.93 23.21 -21.53
N ARG A 2 6.94 23.13 -20.64
CA ARG A 2 7.13 22.96 -19.18
C ARG A 2 6.27 21.85 -18.55
N GLU A 3 5.60 21.04 -19.37
CA GLU A 3 4.59 20.05 -18.94
C GLU A 3 5.12 18.60 -18.89
N LEU A 4 6.31 18.32 -19.43
CA LEU A 4 6.79 16.95 -19.68
C LEU A 4 7.45 16.22 -18.49
N ASN A 5 7.48 16.79 -17.28
CA ASN A 5 8.28 16.23 -16.18
C ASN A 5 7.52 15.88 -14.87
N LYS A 6 6.19 16.05 -14.83
CA LYS A 6 5.38 15.50 -13.72
C LYS A 6 4.83 14.10 -14.03
N ALA A 7 4.58 13.80 -15.31
CA ALA A 7 4.00 12.54 -15.74
C ALA A 7 4.93 11.34 -15.49
N ASN A 8 6.24 11.47 -15.74
CA ASN A 8 7.19 10.37 -15.59
C ASN A 8 7.61 10.06 -14.14
N LEU A 9 7.34 10.96 -13.18
CA LEU A 9 7.74 10.77 -11.78
C LEU A 9 6.74 9.92 -10.99
N PHE A 10 5.51 9.82 -11.51
CA PHE A 10 4.40 9.01 -10.98
C PHE A 10 3.88 8.02 -12.02
N GLU A 11 4.71 7.65 -13.00
CA GLU A 11 4.39 6.50 -13.83
C GLU A 11 4.54 5.26 -12.94
N LEU A 12 3.47 4.96 -12.20
CA LEU A 12 3.38 3.75 -11.40
C LEU A 12 3.48 2.59 -12.37
N ASP A 13 4.65 1.98 -12.41
CA ASP A 13 4.89 0.73 -13.09
C ASP A 13 3.73 -0.23 -12.73
N PRO A 14 3.07 -0.88 -13.71
CA PRO A 14 1.94 -1.76 -13.44
C PRO A 14 2.24 -2.86 -12.41
N GLY A 15 3.53 -3.22 -12.22
CA GLY A 15 4.00 -4.15 -11.19
C GLY A 15 4.28 -3.54 -9.80
N PHE A 16 4.26 -2.21 -9.64
CA PHE A 16 4.42 -1.53 -8.35
C PHE A 16 3.50 -2.05 -7.23
N PRO A 17 2.18 -2.18 -7.43
CA PRO A 17 1.25 -2.63 -6.39
C PRO A 17 1.44 -4.10 -6.01
N GLU A 18 1.83 -4.96 -6.96
CA GLU A 18 2.19 -6.36 -6.67
C GLU A 18 3.45 -6.41 -5.80
N ARG A 19 4.48 -5.63 -6.14
CA ARG A 19 5.69 -5.53 -5.29
C ARG A 19 5.40 -4.97 -3.90
N VAL A 20 4.51 -3.99 -3.78
CA VAL A 20 4.06 -3.45 -2.47
C VAL A 20 3.36 -4.56 -1.67
N PHE A 21 2.51 -5.35 -2.33
CA PHE A 21 1.79 -6.43 -1.68
C PHE A 21 2.73 -7.54 -1.20
N ASP A 22 3.67 -7.98 -2.03
CA ASP A 22 4.64 -9.02 -1.68
C ASP A 22 5.55 -8.58 -0.53
N THR A 23 6.05 -7.35 -0.58
CA THR A 23 6.85 -6.79 0.53
C THR A 23 6.04 -6.65 1.82
N SER A 24 4.75 -6.28 1.72
CA SER A 24 3.86 -6.18 2.88
C SER A 24 3.54 -7.55 3.47
N LEU A 25 3.34 -8.58 2.63
CA LEU A 25 3.18 -9.97 3.06
C LEU A 25 4.42 -10.48 3.78
N PHE A 26 5.59 -10.28 3.18
CA PHE A 26 6.87 -10.68 3.77
C PHE A 26 7.11 -9.99 5.11
N THR A 27 6.91 -8.67 5.17
CA THR A 27 7.08 -7.88 6.40
C THR A 27 6.07 -8.31 7.47
N GLY A 28 4.82 -8.57 7.08
CA GLY A 28 3.79 -9.08 7.98
C GLY A 28 4.13 -10.45 8.57
N MET A 29 4.59 -11.39 7.74
CA MET A 29 5.07 -12.69 8.23
C MET A 29 6.25 -12.54 9.18
N LEU A 30 7.22 -11.69 8.85
CA LEU A 30 8.39 -11.45 9.70
C LEU A 30 7.98 -10.87 11.07
N LEU A 31 7.03 -9.95 11.10
CA LEU A 31 6.47 -9.41 12.35
C LEU A 31 5.74 -10.47 13.17
N ILE A 32 4.98 -11.37 12.53
CA ILE A 32 4.30 -12.48 13.21
C ILE A 32 5.32 -13.46 13.82
N VAL A 33 6.39 -13.80 13.08
CA VAL A 33 7.48 -14.66 13.58
C VAL A 33 8.22 -13.99 14.74
N CYS A 34 8.60 -12.72 14.61
CA CYS A 34 9.21 -11.95 15.70
C CYS A 34 8.28 -11.86 16.92
N SER A 35 6.97 -11.70 16.71
CA SER A 35 5.97 -11.66 17.78
C SER A 35 5.85 -13.00 18.51
N THR A 36 5.95 -14.12 17.79
CA THR A 36 5.93 -15.46 18.39
C THR A 36 7.12 -15.68 19.33
N ALA A 37 8.27 -15.07 19.05
CA ALA A 37 9.44 -15.11 19.92
C ALA A 37 9.24 -14.39 21.27
N LEU A 38 8.25 -13.50 21.38
CA LEU A 38 7.90 -12.81 22.63
C LEU A 38 6.98 -13.64 23.55
N ASN A 39 6.62 -14.86 23.15
CA ASN A 39 5.86 -15.85 23.94
C ASN A 39 4.48 -15.37 24.45
N SER A 40 3.83 -14.44 23.74
CA SER A 40 2.48 -13.96 24.08
C SER A 40 1.51 -14.21 22.93
N ILE A 41 0.69 -15.25 23.07
CA ILE A 41 -0.25 -15.73 22.05
C ILE A 41 -1.30 -14.66 21.71
N ASN A 42 -1.83 -13.96 22.73
CA ASN A 42 -2.83 -12.91 22.53
C ASN A 42 -2.27 -11.72 21.73
N PHE A 43 -0.99 -11.39 21.96
CA PHE A 43 -0.29 -10.34 21.23
C PHE A 43 -0.07 -10.75 19.76
N THR A 44 0.39 -11.97 19.52
CA THR A 44 0.59 -12.49 18.16
C THR A 44 -0.72 -12.58 17.38
N LEU A 45 -1.81 -13.02 17.99
CA LEU A 45 -3.11 -13.12 17.33
C LEU A 45 -3.69 -11.75 16.97
N SER A 46 -3.57 -10.78 17.88
CA SER A 46 -3.97 -9.39 17.64
C SER A 46 -3.17 -8.74 16.51
N LEU A 47 -1.86 -8.99 16.48
CA LEU A 47 -0.96 -8.50 15.42
C LEU A 47 -1.27 -9.14 14.07
N ALA A 48 -1.43 -10.47 14.04
CA ALA A 48 -1.76 -11.22 12.83
C ALA A 48 -3.11 -10.77 12.26
N ALA A 49 -4.11 -10.56 13.11
CA ALA A 49 -5.40 -10.00 12.72
C ALA A 49 -5.26 -8.60 12.07
N GLY A 50 -4.49 -7.69 12.68
CA GLY A 50 -4.23 -6.36 12.12
C GLY A 50 -3.52 -6.41 10.76
N VAL A 51 -2.53 -7.29 10.62
CA VAL A 51 -1.82 -7.52 9.34
C VAL A 51 -2.77 -8.09 8.27
N ALA A 52 -3.59 -9.09 8.63
CA ALA A 52 -4.53 -9.71 7.70
C ALA A 52 -5.58 -8.70 7.21
N ILE A 53 -6.13 -7.91 8.13
CA ILE A 53 -7.12 -6.87 7.83
C ILE A 53 -6.54 -5.81 6.88
N SER A 54 -5.33 -5.31 7.18
CA SER A 54 -4.69 -4.28 6.37
C SER A 54 -4.34 -4.77 4.96
N LEU A 55 -3.86 -6.01 4.82
CA LEU A 55 -3.63 -6.65 3.52
C LEU A 55 -4.92 -6.84 2.72
N ALA A 56 -5.98 -7.33 3.36
CA ALA A 56 -7.28 -7.49 2.73
C ALA A 56 -7.81 -6.14 2.19
N PHE A 57 -7.68 -5.08 2.99
CA PHE A 57 -8.08 -3.73 2.58
C PHE A 57 -7.29 -3.20 1.41
N CYS A 58 -5.97 -3.42 1.41
CA CYS A 58 -5.10 -3.02 0.32
C CYS A 58 -5.51 -3.75 -0.98
N ARG A 59 -5.77 -5.06 -0.90
CA ARG A 59 -6.20 -5.88 -2.03
C ARG A 59 -7.55 -5.43 -2.59
N VAL A 60 -8.54 -5.17 -1.73
CA VAL A 60 -9.86 -4.66 -2.12
C VAL A 60 -9.76 -3.27 -2.75
N SER A 61 -8.93 -2.40 -2.17
CA SER A 61 -8.69 -1.05 -2.71
C SER A 61 -8.06 -1.11 -4.09
N TRP A 62 -7.06 -1.97 -4.30
CA TRP A 62 -6.43 -2.17 -5.60
C TRP A 62 -7.39 -2.73 -6.64
N TRP A 63 -8.17 -3.75 -6.27
CA TRP A 63 -9.19 -4.34 -7.14
C TRP A 63 -10.25 -3.31 -7.55
N SER A 64 -10.70 -2.47 -6.61
CA SER A 64 -11.60 -1.36 -6.90
C SER A 64 -11.00 -0.38 -7.91
N ILE A 65 -9.76 0.08 -7.69
CA ILE A 65 -9.08 0.99 -8.62
C ILE A 65 -8.99 0.38 -10.02
N ARG A 66 -8.55 -0.88 -10.15
CA ARG A 66 -8.47 -1.55 -11.47
C ARG A 66 -9.82 -1.62 -12.17
N ARG A 67 -10.90 -1.92 -11.45
CA ARG A 67 -12.23 -2.06 -12.03
C ARG A 67 -12.82 -0.73 -12.50
N PHE A 68 -12.57 0.36 -11.76
CA PHE A 68 -13.11 1.68 -12.08
C PHE A 68 -12.21 2.54 -12.98
N MET A 69 -10.92 2.22 -13.09
CA MET A 69 -10.00 2.88 -14.04
C MET A 69 -10.03 2.29 -15.46
N GLN A 70 -10.83 1.25 -15.72
CA GLN A 70 -10.96 0.71 -17.08
C GLN A 70 -11.53 1.79 -18.04
N PRO A 71 -10.84 2.10 -19.15
CA PRO A 71 -11.25 3.12 -20.11
C PRO A 71 -12.52 2.66 -20.84
N GLY A 72 -13.67 3.06 -20.31
CA GLY A 72 -14.98 2.69 -20.86
C GLY A 72 -16.15 3.10 -19.97
N LEU A 73 -15.96 3.22 -18.66
CA LEU A 73 -17.01 3.59 -17.70
C LEU A 73 -17.13 5.12 -17.49
N LYS A 74 -17.46 5.86 -18.56
CA LYS A 74 -17.85 7.28 -18.45
C LYS A 74 -19.24 7.39 -17.81
N GLY A 75 -19.30 7.45 -16.48
CA GLY A 75 -20.57 7.73 -15.76
C GLY A 75 -20.67 7.20 -14.32
N GLN A 76 -19.74 6.36 -13.85
CA GLN A 76 -19.88 5.65 -12.57
C GLN A 76 -19.25 6.34 -11.34
N LYS A 77 -19.07 7.67 -11.36
CA LYS A 77 -18.60 8.44 -10.20
C LYS A 77 -19.35 8.13 -8.89
N PRO A 78 -20.71 8.04 -8.85
CA PRO A 78 -21.41 7.71 -7.61
C PRO A 78 -21.17 6.26 -7.16
N ALA A 79 -21.00 5.31 -8.07
CA ALA A 79 -20.74 3.91 -7.73
C ALA A 79 -19.35 3.71 -7.08
N PHE A 80 -18.35 4.47 -7.53
CA PHE A 80 -17.02 4.47 -6.90
C PHE A 80 -17.07 5.02 -5.46
N LEU A 81 -17.80 6.11 -5.23
CA LEU A 81 -17.99 6.67 -3.88
C LEU A 81 -18.74 5.70 -2.97
N LEU A 82 -19.82 5.09 -3.47
CA LEU A 82 -20.61 4.11 -2.73
C LEU A 82 -19.77 2.89 -2.34
N LEU A 83 -18.99 2.34 -3.27
CA LEU A 83 -18.07 1.24 -2.97
C LEU A 83 -17.00 1.67 -1.97
N GLY A 84 -16.53 2.92 -2.07
CA GLY A 84 -15.64 3.56 -1.11
C GLY A 84 -16.21 3.58 0.31
N ILE A 85 -17.49 3.89 0.49
CA ILE A 85 -18.15 3.86 1.80
C ILE A 85 -18.31 2.42 2.29
N ILE A 86 -18.80 1.52 1.43
CA ILE A 86 -19.05 0.11 1.76
C ILE A 86 -17.78 -0.57 2.28
N LYS A 87 -16.61 -0.32 1.67
CA LYS A 87 -15.34 -0.93 2.14
C LYS A 87 -14.96 -0.47 3.55
N TYR A 88 -15.21 0.80 3.92
CA TYR A 88 -14.88 1.31 5.25
C TYR A 88 -15.89 0.80 6.29
N VAL A 89 -17.16 0.67 5.92
CA VAL A 89 -18.17 0.02 6.77
C VAL A 89 -17.82 -1.45 7.01
N ALA A 90 -17.51 -2.20 5.94
CA ALA A 90 -17.09 -3.60 6.05
C ALA A 90 -15.84 -3.76 6.93
N MET A 91 -14.88 -2.85 6.79
CA MET A 91 -13.69 -2.78 7.64
C MET A 91 -14.06 -2.54 9.12
N GLY A 92 -14.95 -1.59 9.40
CA GLY A 92 -15.42 -1.30 10.75
C GLY A 92 -16.14 -2.49 11.38
N VAL A 93 -16.98 -3.20 10.61
CA VAL A 93 -17.66 -4.42 11.06
C VAL A 93 -16.66 -5.53 11.36
N ALA A 94 -15.66 -5.74 10.51
CA ALA A 94 -14.61 -6.73 10.74
C ALA A 94 -13.84 -6.44 12.05
N LEU A 95 -13.49 -5.17 12.28
CA LEU A 95 -12.81 -4.74 13.50
C LEU A 95 -13.69 -4.94 14.74
N PHE A 96 -14.98 -4.57 14.64
CA PHE A 96 -15.95 -4.76 15.72
C PHE A 96 -16.12 -6.24 16.09
N LEU A 97 -16.23 -7.13 15.11
CA LEU A 97 -16.30 -8.57 15.36
C LEU A 97 -15.05 -9.10 16.06
N LEU A 98 -13.88 -8.56 15.72
CA LEU A 98 -12.60 -8.91 16.34
C LEU A 98 -12.56 -8.52 17.81
N PHE A 99 -12.92 -7.28 18.14
CA PHE A 99 -13.03 -6.83 19.53
C PHE A 99 -14.09 -7.57 20.33
N LYS A 100 -15.17 -8.04 19.68
CA LYS A 100 -16.23 -8.79 20.35
C LYS A 100 -15.84 -10.23 20.67
N HIS A 101 -15.08 -10.89 19.80
CA HIS A 101 -14.79 -12.33 19.93
C HIS A 101 -13.41 -12.65 20.52
N PHE A 102 -12.46 -11.70 20.46
CA PHE A 102 -11.09 -11.90 20.94
C PHE A 102 -10.71 -10.87 21.99
N ASP A 103 -9.88 -11.28 22.93
CA ASP A 103 -9.23 -10.37 23.88
C ASP A 103 -8.05 -9.67 23.17
N VAL A 104 -8.37 -8.59 22.46
CA VAL A 104 -7.46 -7.95 21.52
C VAL A 104 -6.58 -6.92 22.24
N HIS A 105 -5.26 -7.10 22.14
CA HIS A 105 -4.33 -6.04 22.49
C HIS A 105 -4.36 -4.92 21.44
N ILE A 106 -4.96 -3.79 21.80
CA ILE A 106 -5.15 -2.61 20.93
C ILE A 106 -3.83 -2.17 20.29
N VAL A 107 -2.74 -2.14 21.06
CA VAL A 107 -1.41 -1.73 20.57
C VAL A 107 -0.90 -2.68 19.48
N ALA A 108 -1.01 -3.99 19.69
CA ALA A 108 -0.56 -5.00 18.74
C ALA A 108 -1.36 -4.94 17.43
N LEU A 109 -2.67 -4.77 17.56
CA LEU A 109 -3.57 -4.61 16.41
C LEU A 109 -3.24 -3.34 15.62
N PHE A 110 -2.94 -2.21 16.29
CA PHE A 110 -2.57 -0.97 15.63
C PHE A 110 -1.23 -1.07 14.89
N VAL A 111 -0.25 -1.76 15.48
CA VAL A 111 1.03 -2.08 14.81
C VAL A 111 0.77 -2.91 13.55
N GLY A 112 -0.05 -3.95 13.65
CA GLY A 112 -0.43 -4.77 12.49
C GLY A 112 -1.14 -3.96 11.38
N LEU A 113 -2.09 -3.09 11.75
CA LEU A 113 -2.82 -2.25 10.80
C LEU A 113 -1.93 -1.24 10.08
N SER A 114 -0.98 -0.64 10.80
CA SER A 114 -0.08 0.39 10.25
C SER A 114 1.04 -0.17 9.36
N THR A 115 1.33 -1.47 9.45
CA THR A 115 2.43 -2.11 8.71
C THR A 115 2.30 -1.90 7.19
N VAL A 116 1.12 -2.18 6.63
CA VAL A 116 0.90 -2.05 5.18
C VAL A 116 0.97 -0.59 4.75
N GLN A 117 0.42 0.33 5.55
CA GLN A 117 0.52 1.77 5.27
C GLN A 117 1.97 2.25 5.31
N ALA A 118 2.78 1.77 6.26
CA ALA A 118 4.20 2.10 6.35
C ALA A 118 5.00 1.59 5.13
N VAL A 119 4.70 0.39 4.62
CA VAL A 119 5.35 -0.13 3.40
C VAL A 119 4.99 0.71 2.17
N ILE A 120 3.73 1.13 2.06
CA ILE A 120 3.26 2.01 0.97
C ILE A 120 3.96 3.36 1.05
N THR A 121 3.95 4.02 2.22
CA THR A 121 4.56 5.34 2.38
C THR A 121 6.08 5.28 2.17
N LEU A 122 6.75 4.23 2.62
CA LEU A 122 8.17 4.03 2.39
C LEU A 122 8.51 3.91 0.91
N LYS A 123 7.75 3.09 0.15
CA LYS A 123 7.96 2.95 -1.30
C LYS A 123 7.65 4.24 -2.07
N LEU A 124 6.60 4.97 -1.68
CA LEU A 124 6.29 6.27 -2.26
C LEU A 124 7.38 7.30 -1.96
N LEU A 125 7.90 7.30 -0.73
CA LEU A 125 9.00 8.17 -0.33
C LEU A 125 10.29 7.84 -1.10
N SER A 126 10.59 6.55 -1.33
CA SER A 126 11.73 6.14 -2.15
C SER A 126 11.61 6.64 -3.60
N LEU A 127 10.43 6.50 -4.23
CA LEU A 127 10.19 7.02 -5.57
C LEU A 127 10.39 8.54 -5.63
N LEU A 128 9.86 9.25 -4.64
CA LEU A 128 10.00 10.70 -4.52
C LEU A 128 11.47 11.10 -4.36
N LEU A 129 12.21 10.42 -3.48
CA LEU A 129 13.64 10.69 -3.23
C LEU A 129 14.49 10.43 -4.49
N VAL A 130 14.27 9.31 -5.17
CA VAL A 130 14.97 9.00 -6.43
C VAL A 130 14.65 10.04 -7.49
N GLY A 131 13.40 10.51 -7.59
CA GLY A 131 13.01 11.61 -8.46
C GLY A 131 13.74 12.92 -8.15
N PHE A 132 13.90 13.26 -6.86
CA PHE A 132 14.66 14.43 -6.44
C PHE A 132 16.16 14.29 -6.75
N LEU A 133 16.74 13.13 -6.50
CA LEU A 133 18.16 12.85 -6.79
C LEU A 133 18.44 12.92 -8.29
N ASN A 134 17.60 12.29 -9.12
CA ASN A 134 17.74 12.32 -10.57
C ASN A 134 17.57 13.75 -11.14
N LYS A 135 16.75 14.59 -10.51
CA LYS A 135 16.62 16.00 -10.88
C LYS A 135 17.83 16.84 -10.44
N SER A 136 18.44 16.50 -9.32
CA SER A 136 19.59 17.21 -8.73
C SER A 136 20.88 16.85 -9.46
N VAL A 137 21.02 15.59 -9.85
CA VAL A 137 22.03 15.10 -10.78
C VAL A 137 21.52 15.34 -12.20
N ARG A 138 21.50 16.60 -12.65
CA ARG A 138 21.54 16.84 -14.10
C ARG A 138 22.86 16.27 -14.59
N VAL A 139 22.86 15.02 -15.02
CA VAL A 139 23.91 14.54 -15.92
C VAL A 139 23.76 15.42 -17.15
N PRO A 140 24.72 16.30 -17.49
CA PRO A 140 24.70 16.91 -18.81
C PRO A 140 24.68 15.74 -19.78
N SER A 141 23.61 15.64 -20.57
CA SER A 141 23.51 14.68 -21.64
C SER A 141 24.77 14.85 -22.46
N VAL A 142 25.72 13.92 -22.33
CA VAL A 142 26.83 13.79 -23.26
C VAL A 142 26.13 13.50 -24.57
N HIS A 143 26.03 14.56 -25.35
CA HIS A 143 25.65 14.54 -26.73
C HIS A 143 26.75 13.78 -27.46
N SER A 144 26.68 12.45 -27.45
CA SER A 144 27.39 11.63 -28.44
C SER A 144 26.69 11.81 -29.78
N ARG A 145 26.78 13.02 -30.35
CA ARG A 145 27.35 13.10 -31.69
C ARG A 145 28.84 12.89 -31.45
N ASP A 146 29.36 11.77 -31.94
CA ASP A 146 30.54 11.79 -32.79
C ASP A 146 30.86 10.36 -33.27
N VAL A 147 30.69 10.21 -34.59
CA VAL A 147 31.60 9.53 -35.51
C VAL A 147 31.80 8.01 -35.31
N PHE A 148 31.07 7.19 -36.07
CA PHE A 148 31.52 6.60 -37.34
C PHE A 148 30.34 5.98 -38.09
#